data_AF-A0A7G8UFQ4-F1
#
_entry.id   AF-A0A7G8UFQ4-F1
#
_cell.length_a   1.000
_cell.length_b   1.000
_cell.length_c   1.000
_cell.angle_alpha   90.00
_cell.angle_beta   90.00
_cell.angle_gamma   90.00
#
_symmetry.space_group_name_H-M   'P 1'
#
loop_
_entity.id
_entity.type
_entity.pdbx_description
1 polymer ?
#
loop_
_entity_poly.entity_id
_entity_poly.type
_entity_poly.pdbx_seq_one_letter_code
_entity_poly.pdbx_strand_id
1 'polypeptide(L)'
;MEIHKIMIRHYKQLRNFQLAFAENDRSLSELAIKFLIGENGSGKSSLIEAIGLIFTRAVHDESPGFEYELIYSIFDNKGERVYVYLTNQKKKKLTYRLQVRTHTDFNKVGKAGIRDYRFSEQTELHPNKILSFASGPNNELEDVLYHSALKSLHSDMYDAMDNGKEAILDHLESLGASFVYEPNFLNFDNRSAIYILLALVSSVPNRPQLKETYLAKRRKLLNSVPGFNPLGFSLTIDESKIDKLHLGQSGSVQKWPRYLSLFRQWLGSTWKESSVAIRHSSDGQPPRVQRTFYFSLSKEQATDDDYGLFDKFPPDDLHLAPLEFLNMLMVAYRSGYIADAHLQYTLRGSDHVLEDGELSDGEWLWLCRMGLVLLVQQESIDNVLFLFDEPDVFLNESWIMKFVEELYRFGNVPIFNGSEYIDGYMNHEYFIATHSTLLLTDAMRSQTYVFHKSLNEQNGVTIEAEQVNMPTFAADRAEISARLFTKRNRTGNYARQRINRVIKSKSIADLNKLIAEVGPGYDRFRLEHLRVSLQSEEEGEPFDAD
;
A
#
# COMPACT_ATOMS: atom_id res chain seq x y z
N MET A 1 7.65 7.53 11.58
CA MET A 1 8.62 7.80 10.51
C MET A 1 8.05 8.81 9.54
N GLU A 2 8.91 9.52 8.80
CA GLU A 2 8.51 10.45 7.73
C GLU A 2 9.70 10.71 6.79
N ILE A 3 9.55 10.55 5.48
CA ILE A 3 10.59 10.88 4.49
C ILE A 3 10.59 12.40 4.23
N HIS A 4 11.74 13.05 4.26
CA HIS A 4 11.83 14.51 4.07
C HIS A 4 12.41 14.90 2.72
N LYS A 5 13.33 14.08 2.20
CA LYS A 5 13.98 14.36 0.92
C LYS A 5 14.41 13.07 0.24
N ILE A 6 14.24 13.03 -1.08
CA ILE A 6 14.76 11.96 -1.91
C ILE A 6 15.43 12.52 -3.17
N MET A 7 16.56 11.94 -3.54
CA MET A 7 17.24 12.17 -4.81
C MET A 7 17.57 10.82 -5.44
N ILE A 8 17.29 10.66 -6.73
CA ILE A 8 17.51 9.44 -7.50
C ILE A 8 18.20 9.82 -8.81
N ARG A 9 19.37 9.25 -9.09
CA ARG A 9 20.10 9.57 -10.33
C ARG A 9 19.58 8.80 -11.53
N HIS A 10 19.44 7.48 -11.43
CA HIS A 10 19.13 6.62 -12.58
C HIS A 10 18.23 5.43 -12.20
N TYR A 11 16.92 5.61 -12.20
CA TYR A 11 15.97 4.50 -12.03
C TYR A 11 14.74 4.66 -12.93
N LYS A 12 14.53 3.72 -13.86
CA LYS A 12 13.47 3.80 -14.89
C LYS A 12 13.42 5.20 -15.54
N GLN A 13 12.31 5.93 -15.43
CA GLN A 13 12.11 7.30 -15.91
C GLN A 13 12.63 8.39 -14.95
N LEU A 14 12.98 8.04 -13.71
CA LEU A 14 13.53 8.96 -12.72
C LEU A 14 15.03 9.17 -13.00
N ARG A 15 15.33 10.15 -13.86
CA ARG A 15 16.70 10.55 -14.23
C ARG A 15 17.04 11.90 -13.57
N ASN A 16 17.98 11.90 -12.64
CA ASN A 16 18.34 13.05 -11.80
C ASN A 16 17.12 13.66 -11.08
N PHE A 17 16.20 12.81 -10.63
CA PHE A 17 15.01 13.20 -9.91
C PHE A 17 15.38 13.67 -8.49
N GLN A 18 14.78 14.77 -8.05
CA GLN A 18 14.90 15.26 -6.69
C GLN A 18 13.53 15.78 -6.23
N LEU A 19 13.14 15.41 -5.01
CA LEU A 19 11.95 15.93 -4.36
C LEU A 19 12.23 16.17 -2.88
N ALA A 20 11.88 17.35 -2.40
CA ALA A 20 11.81 17.67 -0.98
C ALA A 20 10.33 17.70 -0.59
N PHE A 21 10.00 16.97 0.46
CA PHE A 21 8.66 16.94 1.02
C PHE A 21 8.54 18.05 2.08
N ALA A 22 7.39 18.71 2.10
CA ALA A 22 7.03 19.62 3.18
C ALA A 22 6.88 18.84 4.48
N GLU A 23 7.28 19.46 5.59
CA GLU A 23 7.11 18.87 6.92
C GLU A 23 5.62 18.77 7.26
N ASN A 24 5.21 17.63 7.82
CA ASN A 24 3.84 17.44 8.27
C ASN A 24 3.53 18.31 9.50
N ASP A 25 2.59 19.25 9.33
CA ASP A 25 2.04 20.03 10.43
C ASP A 25 1.02 19.18 11.20
N ARG A 26 1.47 18.58 12.30
CA ARG A 26 0.63 17.73 13.16
C ARG A 26 -0.53 18.46 13.84
N SER A 27 -0.55 19.79 13.83
CA SER A 27 -1.71 20.56 14.32
C SER A 27 -2.87 20.57 13.32
N LEU A 28 -2.57 20.31 12.05
CA LEU A 28 -3.54 20.21 10.98
C LEU A 28 -3.80 18.75 10.58
N SER A 29 -2.77 17.91 10.53
CA SER A 29 -2.84 16.50 10.11
C SER A 29 -2.01 15.61 11.02
N GLU A 30 -2.66 14.81 11.85
CA GLU A 30 -1.99 13.88 12.75
C GLU A 30 -1.24 12.77 12.01
N LEU A 31 -1.70 12.42 10.80
CA LEU A 31 -1.06 11.43 9.92
C LEU A 31 -0.07 12.05 8.94
N ALA A 32 1.02 11.33 8.65
CA ALA A 32 1.94 11.68 7.58
C ALA A 32 1.49 11.06 6.26
N ILE A 33 0.75 11.81 5.43
CA ILE A 33 0.22 11.35 4.14
C ILE A 33 0.87 12.14 3.00
N LYS A 34 1.20 11.44 1.91
CA LYS A 34 1.76 12.02 0.69
C LYS A 34 1.02 11.53 -0.53
N PHE A 35 0.25 12.43 -1.14
CA PHE A 35 -0.43 12.20 -2.39
C PHE A 35 0.51 12.51 -3.56
N LEU A 36 0.80 11.49 -4.36
CA LEU A 36 1.52 11.62 -5.62
C LEU A 36 0.48 11.65 -6.74
N ILE A 37 0.45 12.74 -7.51
CA ILE A 37 -0.53 12.95 -8.58
C ILE A 37 0.17 13.32 -9.87
N GLY A 38 -0.46 13.05 -11.02
CA GLY A 38 0.16 13.31 -12.32
C GLY A 38 -0.28 12.29 -13.36
N GLU A 39 0.09 12.48 -14.62
CA GLU A 39 -0.38 11.63 -15.73
C GLU A 39 0.16 10.18 -15.69
N ASN A 40 -0.43 9.28 -16.48
CA ASN A 40 0.05 7.91 -16.58
C ASN A 40 1.48 7.92 -17.12
N GLY A 41 2.36 7.15 -16.47
CA GLY A 41 3.79 7.17 -16.76
C GLY A 41 4.51 8.47 -16.37
N SER A 42 3.94 9.31 -15.49
CA SER A 42 4.61 10.50 -14.95
C SER A 42 5.67 10.19 -13.88
N GLY A 43 5.86 8.94 -13.48
CA GLY A 43 6.88 8.58 -12.48
C GLY A 43 6.38 8.25 -11.07
N LYS A 44 5.07 8.35 -10.80
CA LYS A 44 4.48 8.10 -9.46
C LYS A 44 4.80 6.69 -8.92
N SER A 45 4.38 5.65 -9.65
CA SER A 45 4.64 4.26 -9.30
C SER A 45 6.14 3.97 -9.21
N SER A 46 6.94 4.55 -10.10
CA SER A 46 8.40 4.38 -10.06
C SER A 46 9.08 5.07 -8.88
N LEU A 47 8.49 6.13 -8.32
CA LEU A 47 8.97 6.69 -7.06
C LEU A 47 8.62 5.76 -5.89
N ILE A 48 7.40 5.23 -5.86
CA ILE A 48 6.97 4.24 -4.86
C ILE A 48 7.89 3.00 -4.89
N GLU A 49 8.12 2.45 -6.07
CA GLU A 49 9.05 1.33 -6.29
C GLU A 49 10.46 1.68 -5.82
N ALA A 50 10.98 2.86 -6.18
CA ALA A 50 12.33 3.28 -5.79
C ALA A 50 12.47 3.43 -4.27
N ILE A 51 11.47 4.00 -3.59
CA ILE A 51 11.45 4.13 -2.13
C ILE A 51 11.45 2.74 -1.47
N GLY A 52 10.54 1.86 -1.91
CA GLY A 52 10.48 0.48 -1.43
C GLY A 52 11.82 -0.22 -1.62
N LEU A 53 12.42 -0.09 -2.81
CA LEU A 53 13.66 -0.76 -3.16
C LEU A 53 14.87 -0.20 -2.39
N ILE A 54 14.91 1.10 -2.12
CA ILE A 54 15.96 1.70 -1.28
C ILE A 54 15.92 1.04 0.11
N PHE A 55 14.76 0.99 0.76
CA PHE A 55 14.67 0.44 2.11
C PHE A 55 14.86 -1.08 2.14
N THR A 56 14.22 -1.84 1.26
CA THR A 56 14.38 -3.32 1.25
C THR A 56 15.82 -3.73 0.98
N ARG A 57 16.59 -2.97 0.19
CA ARG A 57 18.02 -3.24 -0.02
C ARG A 57 18.86 -2.75 1.14
N ALA A 58 18.60 -1.55 1.65
CA ALA A 58 19.41 -0.95 2.69
C ALA A 58 19.41 -1.81 3.97
N VAL A 59 18.25 -2.34 4.38
CA VAL A 59 18.13 -3.18 5.60
C VAL A 59 18.93 -4.49 5.52
N HIS A 60 19.39 -4.88 4.32
CA HIS A 60 20.30 -6.01 4.09
C HIS A 60 21.71 -5.57 3.66
N ASP A 61 22.12 -4.34 3.97
CA ASP A 61 23.40 -3.73 3.59
C ASP A 61 23.68 -3.72 2.07
N GLU A 62 22.63 -3.83 1.26
CA GLU A 62 22.69 -3.82 -0.19
C GLU A 62 22.39 -2.44 -0.80
N SER A 63 22.66 -2.31 -2.09
CA SER A 63 22.38 -1.13 -2.89
C SER A 63 21.38 -1.46 -4.00
N PRO A 64 20.38 -0.61 -4.28
CA PRO A 64 19.29 -0.89 -5.22
C PRO A 64 19.67 -0.79 -6.70
N GLY A 65 20.97 -0.78 -7.04
CA GLY A 65 21.46 -0.70 -8.42
C GLY A 65 21.44 0.72 -9.02
N PHE A 66 21.04 1.75 -8.26
CA PHE A 66 21.08 3.14 -8.68
C PHE A 66 21.52 4.06 -7.55
N GLU A 67 22.11 5.21 -7.87
CA GLU A 67 22.54 6.19 -6.87
C GLU A 67 21.34 6.94 -6.28
N TYR A 68 21.33 7.07 -4.96
CA TYR A 68 20.30 7.80 -4.24
C TYR A 68 20.85 8.60 -3.05
N GLU A 69 20.09 9.60 -2.64
CA GLU A 69 20.20 10.22 -1.33
C GLU A 69 18.81 10.31 -0.71
N LEU A 70 18.66 9.82 0.51
CA LEU A 70 17.40 9.80 1.24
C LEU A 70 17.60 10.46 2.60
N ILE A 71 16.71 11.38 2.95
CA ILE A 71 16.59 11.90 4.31
C ILE A 71 15.21 11.55 4.82
N TYR A 72 15.15 10.88 5.95
CA TYR A 72 13.90 10.57 6.65
C TYR A 72 14.08 10.74 8.15
N SER A 73 12.98 10.81 8.87
CA SER A 73 12.95 10.80 10.33
C SER A 73 12.24 9.55 10.82
N ILE A 74 12.66 9.04 11.97
CA ILE A 74 12.07 7.88 12.63
C ILE A 74 12.07 8.13 14.14
N PHE A 75 11.09 7.57 14.84
CA PHE A 75 11.09 7.56 16.31
C PHE A 75 11.80 6.30 16.76
N ASP A 76 12.86 6.46 17.54
CA ASP A 76 13.60 5.32 18.09
C ASP A 76 12.82 4.64 19.22
N ASN A 77 13.40 3.57 19.79
CA ASN A 77 12.77 2.80 20.88
C ASN A 77 12.55 3.62 22.18
N LYS A 78 13.12 4.83 22.27
CA LYS A 78 12.93 5.75 23.40
C LYS A 78 11.85 6.80 23.11
N GLY A 79 11.27 6.79 21.91
CA GLY A 79 10.32 7.78 21.44
C GLY A 79 10.98 9.09 21.00
N GLU A 80 12.30 9.13 20.80
CA GLU A 80 13.00 10.32 20.31
C GLU A 80 13.03 10.35 18.78
N ARG A 81 12.75 11.52 18.20
CA ARG A 81 12.81 11.71 16.74
C ARG A 81 14.27 11.81 16.30
N VAL A 82 14.71 10.88 15.46
CA VAL A 82 16.04 10.86 14.84
C VAL A 82 15.90 11.08 13.35
N TYR A 83 16.68 12.01 12.79
CA TYR A 83 16.83 12.17 11.34
C TYR A 83 17.98 11.32 10.84
N VAL A 84 17.74 10.59 9.77
CA VAL A 84 18.68 9.71 9.10
C VAL A 84 18.92 10.21 7.68
N TYR A 85 20.20 10.39 7.33
CA TYR A 85 20.66 10.57 5.95
C TYR A 85 21.29 9.27 5.48
N LEU A 86 20.75 8.71 4.40
CA LEU A 86 21.17 7.43 3.82
C LEU A 86 21.51 7.63 2.34
N THR A 87 22.68 7.13 1.93
CA THR A 87 23.12 7.14 0.53
C THR A 87 24.05 5.96 0.25
N ASN A 88 24.06 5.49 -0.99
CA ASN A 88 25.03 4.51 -1.50
C ASN A 88 26.18 5.16 -2.31
N GLN A 89 26.29 6.49 -2.31
CA GLN A 89 27.43 7.17 -2.94
C GLN A 89 28.72 6.87 -2.16
N LYS A 90 29.59 6.05 -2.75
CA LYS A 90 30.84 5.64 -2.11
C LYS A 90 31.78 6.82 -1.89
N LYS A 91 32.18 7.05 -0.63
CA LYS A 91 33.37 7.84 -0.29
C LYS A 91 34.53 6.90 0.01
N LYS A 92 35.76 7.29 -0.39
CA LYS A 92 37.00 6.49 -0.28
C LYS A 92 37.36 5.96 1.14
N LYS A 93 36.63 6.34 2.19
CA LYS A 93 36.92 6.01 3.60
C LYS A 93 35.92 5.04 4.25
N LEU A 94 34.95 4.51 3.51
CA LEU A 94 33.91 3.66 4.07
C LEU A 94 34.26 2.18 3.98
N THR A 95 34.07 1.47 5.08
CA THR A 95 34.12 0.00 5.16
C THR A 95 32.91 -0.64 4.46
N TYR A 96 31.75 0.02 4.49
CA TYR A 96 30.47 -0.50 4.02
C TYR A 96 29.97 0.18 2.74
N ARG A 97 29.03 -0.47 2.04
CA ARG A 97 28.43 0.03 0.79
C ARG A 97 27.56 1.27 0.98
N LEU A 98 27.02 1.45 2.19
CA LEU A 98 26.10 2.52 2.55
C LEU A 98 26.78 3.54 3.46
N GLN A 99 26.42 4.81 3.29
CA GLN A 99 26.82 5.91 4.16
C GLN A 99 25.61 6.37 4.97
N VAL A 100 25.69 6.20 6.28
CA VAL A 100 24.64 6.61 7.23
C VAL A 100 25.11 7.82 8.03
N ARG A 101 24.22 8.79 8.23
CA ARG A 101 24.41 9.90 9.19
C ARG A 101 23.13 10.06 10.00
N THR A 102 23.30 10.41 11.27
CA THR A 102 22.16 10.61 12.19
C THR A 102 22.30 11.93 12.94
N HIS A 103 21.19 12.63 13.15
CA HIS A 103 21.12 13.83 13.97
C HIS A 103 19.69 14.05 14.49
N THR A 104 19.53 14.76 15.60
CA THR A 104 18.22 15.21 16.14
C THR A 104 17.65 16.45 15.45
N ASP A 105 18.37 17.04 14.49
CA ASP A 105 18.02 18.29 13.83
C ASP A 105 18.14 18.08 12.31
N PHE A 106 17.02 18.26 11.63
CA PHE A 106 16.90 18.09 10.18
C PHE A 106 17.96 18.89 9.41
N ASN A 107 18.24 20.13 9.82
CA ASN A 107 19.15 21.01 9.11
C ASN A 107 20.62 20.59 9.23
N LYS A 108 20.93 19.76 10.23
CA LYS A 108 22.31 19.31 10.54
C LYS A 108 22.62 17.91 10.05
N VAL A 109 21.62 17.05 9.81
CA VAL A 109 21.85 15.64 9.40
C VAL A 109 22.69 15.53 8.12
N GLY A 110 22.47 16.42 7.16
CA GLY A 110 23.24 16.46 5.91
C GLY A 110 24.72 16.84 6.08
N LYS A 111 25.13 17.34 7.25
CA LYS A 111 26.53 17.69 7.59
C LYS A 111 27.08 16.89 8.76
N ALA A 112 26.27 16.01 9.35
CA ALA A 112 26.68 15.18 10.48
C ALA A 112 27.82 14.23 10.12
N GLY A 113 28.54 13.76 11.14
CA GLY A 113 29.58 12.75 10.96
C GLY A 113 29.03 11.46 10.36
N ILE A 114 29.81 10.85 9.47
CA ILE A 114 29.50 9.52 8.93
C ILE A 114 29.60 8.49 10.05
N ARG A 115 28.60 7.64 10.17
CA ARG A 115 28.60 6.51 11.11
C ARG A 115 29.27 5.30 10.48
N ASP A 116 30.15 4.64 11.23
CA ASP A 116 30.88 3.46 10.79
C ASP A 116 30.29 2.20 11.42
N TYR A 117 29.04 1.90 11.04
CA TYR A 117 28.33 0.67 11.39
C TYR A 117 27.59 0.15 10.16
N ARG A 118 27.17 -1.11 10.20
CA ARG A 118 26.26 -1.67 9.19
C ARG A 118 24.87 -1.12 9.41
N PHE A 119 24.17 -0.78 8.33
CA PHE A 119 22.81 -0.28 8.48
C PHE A 119 21.90 -1.41 8.95
N SER A 120 22.10 -2.64 8.49
CA SER A 120 21.32 -3.82 8.90
C SER A 120 21.33 -4.07 10.42
N GLU A 121 22.37 -3.64 11.13
CA GLU A 121 22.53 -3.83 12.58
C GLU A 121 21.80 -2.77 13.41
N GLN A 122 21.33 -1.68 12.79
CA GLN A 122 20.65 -0.56 13.47
C GLN A 122 19.15 -0.63 13.23
N THR A 123 18.50 -1.68 13.75
CA THR A 123 17.08 -1.98 13.50
C THR A 123 16.15 -0.86 13.95
N GLU A 124 16.55 -0.07 14.95
CA GLU A 124 15.82 1.13 15.42
C GLU A 124 15.77 2.27 14.39
N LEU A 125 16.61 2.22 13.35
CA LEU A 125 16.62 3.20 12.26
C LEU A 125 15.81 2.74 11.05
N HIS A 126 15.26 1.52 11.06
CA HIS A 126 14.52 0.94 9.94
C HIS A 126 13.02 1.16 10.10
N PRO A 127 12.26 1.30 9.01
CA PRO A 127 10.83 1.07 9.07
C PRO A 127 10.55 -0.31 9.66
N ASN A 128 9.65 -0.42 10.65
CA ASN A 128 9.32 -1.72 11.24
C ASN A 128 8.69 -2.65 10.19
N LYS A 129 7.86 -2.07 9.29
CA LYS A 129 7.31 -2.73 8.11
C LYS A 129 7.19 -1.76 6.95
N ILE A 130 7.34 -2.31 5.75
CA ILE A 130 6.99 -1.67 4.48
C ILE A 130 5.84 -2.49 3.89
N LEU A 131 4.69 -1.86 3.74
CA LEU A 131 3.47 -2.52 3.26
C LEU A 131 3.06 -1.85 1.96
N SER A 132 3.13 -2.58 0.86
CA SER A 132 2.64 -2.09 -0.43
C SER A 132 1.36 -2.77 -0.84
N PHE A 133 0.47 -2.00 -1.46
CA PHE A 133 -0.73 -2.51 -2.10
C PHE A 133 -0.91 -1.72 -3.38
N ALA A 134 -0.77 -2.41 -4.51
CA ALA A 134 -0.93 -1.80 -5.81
C ALA A 134 -1.98 -2.53 -6.63
N SER A 135 -2.81 -1.75 -7.32
CA SER A 135 -3.94 -2.25 -8.08
C SER A 135 -3.63 -2.18 -9.57
N GLY A 136 -3.84 -3.29 -10.27
CA GLY A 136 -3.61 -3.38 -11.72
C GLY A 136 -2.82 -4.63 -12.13
N PRO A 137 -3.00 -5.12 -13.36
CA PRO A 137 -2.42 -6.38 -13.82
C PRO A 137 -0.91 -6.33 -14.07
N ASN A 138 -0.31 -5.12 -14.15
CA ASN A 138 1.11 -4.92 -14.44
C ASN A 138 1.90 -4.46 -13.20
N ASN A 139 1.43 -4.76 -12.00
CA ASN A 139 2.16 -4.44 -10.78
C ASN A 139 3.37 -5.36 -10.61
N GLU A 140 4.58 -4.80 -10.75
CA GLU A 140 5.85 -5.52 -10.56
C GLU A 140 6.45 -5.34 -9.16
N LEU A 141 5.73 -4.77 -8.19
CA LEU A 141 6.28 -4.46 -6.87
C LEU A 141 6.83 -5.70 -6.15
N GLU A 142 6.15 -6.85 -6.21
CA GLU A 142 6.68 -8.08 -5.60
C GLU A 142 7.98 -8.52 -6.28
N ASP A 143 8.02 -8.49 -7.62
CA ASP A 143 9.20 -8.88 -8.39
C ASP A 143 10.40 -7.96 -8.11
N VAL A 144 10.15 -6.64 -8.07
CA VAL A 144 11.18 -5.63 -7.85
C VAL A 144 11.66 -5.63 -6.41
N LEU A 145 10.74 -5.68 -5.44
CA LEU A 145 11.06 -5.47 -4.02
C LEU A 145 11.47 -6.75 -3.30
N TYR A 146 10.95 -7.91 -3.73
CA TYR A 146 11.26 -9.21 -3.14
C TYR A 146 12.18 -10.06 -4.02
N HIS A 147 11.75 -10.46 -5.21
CA HIS A 147 12.50 -11.43 -6.01
C HIS A 147 13.86 -10.90 -6.52
N SER A 148 13.91 -9.65 -6.96
CA SER A 148 15.15 -8.99 -7.39
C SER A 148 16.13 -8.82 -6.23
N ALA A 149 15.64 -8.49 -5.03
CA ALA A 149 16.44 -8.39 -3.81
C ALA A 149 17.05 -9.74 -3.43
N LEU A 150 16.23 -10.78 -3.39
CA LEU A 150 16.70 -12.13 -3.08
C LEU A 150 17.77 -12.63 -4.07
N LYS A 151 17.59 -12.38 -5.37
CA LYS A 151 18.58 -12.76 -6.40
C LYS A 151 19.92 -12.07 -6.21
N SER A 152 19.90 -10.79 -5.83
CA SER A 152 21.12 -10.03 -5.57
C SER A 152 21.85 -10.55 -4.33
N LEU A 153 21.11 -10.84 -3.27
CA LEU A 153 21.68 -11.39 -2.05
C LEU A 153 22.33 -12.75 -2.31
N HIS A 154 21.67 -13.62 -3.07
CA HIS A 154 22.26 -14.88 -3.50
C HIS A 154 23.55 -14.65 -4.30
N SER A 155 23.59 -13.67 -5.20
CA SER A 155 24.82 -13.32 -5.93
C SER A 155 25.95 -12.89 -5.00
N ASP A 156 25.67 -12.03 -4.02
CA ASP A 156 26.66 -11.60 -3.03
C ASP A 156 27.15 -12.77 -2.15
N MET A 157 26.28 -13.73 -1.83
CA MET A 157 26.64 -14.98 -1.14
C MET A 157 27.58 -15.86 -1.97
N TYR A 158 27.29 -16.04 -3.27
CA TYR A 158 28.16 -16.78 -4.18
C TYR A 158 29.54 -16.14 -4.28
N ASP A 159 29.61 -14.81 -4.42
CA ASP A 159 30.88 -14.08 -4.45
C ASP A 159 31.65 -14.22 -3.12
N ALA A 160 30.96 -14.17 -1.97
CA ALA A 160 31.60 -14.35 -0.66
C ALA A 160 32.17 -15.77 -0.49
N MET A 161 31.44 -16.78 -0.94
CA MET A 161 31.87 -18.18 -0.95
C MET A 161 33.10 -18.39 -1.85
N ASP A 162 33.08 -17.87 -3.08
CA ASP A 162 34.18 -18.00 -4.04
C ASP A 162 35.46 -17.29 -3.55
N ASN A 163 35.31 -16.13 -2.90
CA ASN A 163 36.41 -15.38 -2.31
C ASN A 163 36.87 -15.92 -0.93
N GLY A 164 36.29 -17.00 -0.42
CA GLY A 164 36.65 -17.60 0.87
C GLY A 164 36.42 -16.69 2.09
N LYS A 165 35.43 -15.80 2.04
CA LYS A 165 35.13 -14.83 3.11
C LYS A 165 34.03 -15.35 4.04
N GLU A 166 34.35 -16.35 4.85
CA GLU A 166 33.39 -17.05 5.74
C GLU A 166 32.57 -16.10 6.62
N ALA A 167 33.21 -15.15 7.31
CA ALA A 167 32.48 -14.20 8.17
C ALA A 167 31.50 -13.28 7.43
N ILE A 168 31.71 -13.04 6.13
CA ILE A 168 30.77 -12.28 5.30
C ILE A 168 29.64 -13.21 4.85
N LEU A 169 29.97 -14.46 4.47
CA LEU A 169 28.98 -15.46 4.09
C LEU A 169 27.98 -15.72 5.22
N ASP A 170 28.45 -15.96 6.44
CA ASP A 170 27.59 -16.20 7.61
C ASP A 170 26.62 -15.03 7.86
N HIS A 171 27.11 -13.79 7.68
CA HIS A 171 26.28 -12.59 7.81
C HIS A 171 25.22 -12.51 6.71
N LEU A 172 25.60 -12.76 5.45
CA LEU A 172 24.67 -12.72 4.32
C LEU A 172 23.62 -13.83 4.41
N GLU A 173 23.99 -15.02 4.87
CA GLU A 173 23.05 -16.12 5.15
C GLU A 173 22.04 -15.73 6.22
N SER A 174 22.49 -15.10 7.31
CA SER A 174 21.60 -14.58 8.35
C SER A 174 20.64 -13.53 7.82
N LEU A 175 21.13 -12.59 6.99
CA LEU A 175 20.28 -11.58 6.36
C LEU A 175 19.27 -12.19 5.40
N GLY A 176 19.66 -13.19 4.62
CA GLY A 176 18.78 -13.88 3.68
C GLY A 176 17.69 -14.67 4.38
N ALA A 177 18.04 -15.36 5.47
CA ALA A 177 17.06 -16.02 6.31
C ALA A 177 16.06 -15.01 6.90
N SER A 178 16.53 -13.87 7.43
CA SER A 178 15.66 -12.81 7.93
C SER A 178 14.76 -12.23 6.83
N PHE A 179 15.29 -11.96 5.63
CA PHE A 179 14.51 -11.40 4.52
C PHE A 179 13.37 -12.32 4.07
N VAL A 180 13.63 -13.62 3.98
CA VAL A 180 12.64 -14.60 3.52
C VAL A 180 11.64 -14.95 4.62
N TYR A 181 12.12 -15.15 5.84
CA TYR A 181 11.32 -15.76 6.91
C TYR A 181 10.87 -14.81 8.00
N GLU A 182 11.37 -13.57 8.04
CA GLU A 182 10.90 -12.48 8.89
C GLU A 182 10.81 -11.18 8.07
N PRO A 183 10.03 -11.18 6.97
CA PRO A 183 10.16 -10.14 5.95
C PRO A 183 9.75 -8.77 6.50
N ASN A 184 10.64 -7.79 6.38
CA ASN A 184 10.34 -6.39 6.71
C ASN A 184 9.38 -5.76 5.68
N PHE A 185 9.12 -6.47 4.57
CA PHE A 185 8.30 -6.02 3.45
C PHE A 185 7.24 -7.04 3.04
N LEU A 186 6.00 -6.57 2.89
CA LEU A 186 4.90 -7.33 2.30
C LEU A 186 4.28 -6.53 1.15
N ASN A 187 4.09 -7.18 0.00
CA ASN A 187 3.31 -6.65 -1.11
C ASN A 187 1.98 -7.39 -1.21
N PHE A 188 0.94 -6.64 -1.53
CA PHE A 188 -0.38 -7.16 -1.80
C PHE A 188 -0.87 -6.77 -3.19
N ASP A 189 -1.41 -7.76 -3.89
CA ASP A 189 -2.14 -7.62 -5.13
C ASP A 189 -3.52 -8.30 -4.98
N ASN A 190 -4.29 -8.40 -6.06
CA ASN A 190 -5.61 -9.03 -5.99
C ASN A 190 -5.58 -10.50 -5.51
N ARG A 191 -4.49 -11.24 -5.73
CA ARG A 191 -4.37 -12.67 -5.36
C ARG A 191 -3.95 -12.84 -3.91
N SER A 192 -2.97 -12.07 -3.44
CA SER A 192 -2.48 -12.16 -2.06
C SER A 192 -3.32 -11.35 -1.06
N ALA A 193 -4.20 -10.47 -1.54
CA ALA A 193 -5.11 -9.69 -0.70
C ALA A 193 -5.98 -10.54 0.22
N ILE A 194 -6.32 -11.78 -0.18
CA ILE A 194 -7.13 -12.68 0.64
C ILE A 194 -6.52 -12.91 2.02
N TYR A 195 -5.19 -12.99 2.13
CA TYR A 195 -4.51 -13.22 3.41
C TYR A 195 -4.72 -12.06 4.39
N ILE A 196 -4.90 -10.84 3.89
CA ILE A 196 -5.30 -9.69 4.72
C ILE A 196 -6.68 -9.94 5.31
N LEU A 197 -7.63 -10.36 4.47
CA LEU A 197 -9.00 -10.59 4.91
C LEU A 197 -9.08 -11.78 5.89
N LEU A 198 -8.34 -12.86 5.63
CA LEU A 198 -8.21 -13.98 6.56
C LEU A 198 -7.66 -13.51 7.91
N ALA A 199 -6.59 -12.73 7.93
CA ALA A 199 -6.04 -12.19 9.17
C ALA A 199 -7.03 -11.25 9.87
N LEU A 200 -7.72 -10.39 9.12
CA LEU A 200 -8.71 -9.45 9.65
C LEU A 200 -9.83 -10.17 10.38
N VAL A 201 -10.42 -11.19 9.77
CA VAL A 201 -11.54 -11.92 10.38
C VAL A 201 -11.07 -12.81 11.54
N SER A 202 -9.88 -13.41 11.43
CA SER A 202 -9.43 -14.45 12.36
C SER A 202 -8.71 -13.97 13.60
N SER A 203 -7.91 -12.91 13.52
CA SER A 203 -6.98 -12.55 14.58
C SER A 203 -7.37 -11.28 15.35
N VAL A 204 -6.90 -11.18 16.59
CA VAL A 204 -7.12 -10.04 17.49
C VAL A 204 -5.83 -9.65 18.22
N PRO A 205 -5.65 -8.37 18.60
CA PRO A 205 -4.52 -7.96 19.41
C PRO A 205 -4.47 -8.69 20.76
N ASN A 206 -3.25 -9.02 21.21
CA ASN A 206 -3.04 -9.72 22.48
C ASN A 206 -3.37 -8.87 23.72
N ARG A 207 -3.38 -7.53 23.59
CA ARG A 207 -3.60 -6.61 24.70
C ARG A 207 -5.09 -6.23 24.83
N PRO A 208 -5.69 -6.32 26.02
CA PRO A 208 -7.11 -6.02 26.22
C PRO A 208 -7.53 -4.63 25.74
N GLN A 209 -6.74 -3.59 26.03
CA GLN A 209 -7.05 -2.20 25.68
C GLN A 209 -7.12 -1.99 24.16
N LEU A 210 -6.14 -2.55 23.43
CA LEU A 210 -6.16 -2.51 21.96
C LEU A 210 -7.25 -3.41 21.38
N LYS A 211 -7.52 -4.57 21.99
CA LYS A 211 -8.49 -5.54 21.51
C LYS A 211 -9.88 -4.92 21.37
N GLU A 212 -10.36 -4.20 22.38
CA GLU A 212 -11.70 -3.58 22.34
C GLU A 212 -11.84 -2.57 21.19
N THR A 213 -10.88 -1.64 21.08
CA THR A 213 -10.88 -0.62 20.02
C THR A 213 -10.72 -1.23 18.62
N TYR A 214 -9.85 -2.23 18.48
CA TYR A 214 -9.65 -2.98 17.25
C TYR A 214 -10.93 -3.70 16.82
N LEU A 215 -11.64 -4.37 17.73
CA LEU A 215 -12.87 -5.08 17.42
C LEU A 215 -13.99 -4.15 16.98
N ALA A 216 -14.13 -2.98 17.63
CA ALA A 216 -15.09 -1.97 17.22
C ALA A 216 -14.81 -1.46 15.78
N LYS A 217 -13.53 -1.18 15.47
CA LYS A 217 -13.10 -0.76 14.13
C LYS A 217 -13.27 -1.84 13.08
N ARG A 218 -12.91 -3.08 13.42
CA ARG A 218 -13.11 -4.26 12.56
C ARG A 218 -14.59 -4.42 12.22
N ARG A 219 -15.47 -4.37 13.23
CA ARG A 219 -16.93 -4.45 13.02
C ARG A 219 -17.41 -3.36 12.08
N LYS A 220 -16.94 -2.12 12.25
CA LYS A 220 -17.28 -1.00 11.37
C LYS A 220 -16.79 -1.22 9.93
N LEU A 221 -15.58 -1.73 9.75
CA LEU A 221 -15.03 -2.05 8.43
C LEU A 221 -15.84 -3.17 7.75
N LEU A 222 -16.12 -4.27 8.45
CA LEU A 222 -16.91 -5.38 7.89
C LEU A 222 -18.34 -4.95 7.53
N ASN A 223 -18.97 -4.12 8.37
CA ASN A 223 -20.29 -3.53 8.11
C ASN A 223 -20.29 -2.51 6.95
N SER A 224 -19.13 -2.08 6.44
CA SER A 224 -19.06 -1.20 5.26
C SER A 224 -19.48 -1.91 3.98
N VAL A 225 -19.46 -3.26 3.98
CA VAL A 225 -20.04 -4.11 2.95
C VAL A 225 -21.42 -4.58 3.45
N PRO A 226 -22.53 -4.18 2.78
CA PRO A 226 -23.88 -4.43 3.28
C PRO A 226 -24.18 -5.92 3.51
N GLY A 227 -24.55 -6.25 4.75
CA GLY A 227 -24.95 -7.61 5.10
C GLY A 227 -23.81 -8.63 5.12
N PHE A 228 -22.56 -8.25 4.83
CA PHE A 228 -21.42 -9.16 4.83
C PHE A 228 -21.26 -9.81 6.21
N ASN A 229 -21.34 -11.14 6.27
CA ASN A 229 -21.20 -11.92 7.50
C ASN A 229 -20.27 -13.12 7.27
N PRO A 230 -18.99 -13.04 7.67
CA PRO A 230 -18.06 -14.15 7.46
C PRO A 230 -18.50 -15.39 8.25
N LEU A 231 -18.25 -16.58 7.69
CA LEU A 231 -18.56 -17.89 8.29
C LEU A 231 -17.32 -18.72 8.60
N GLY A 232 -16.25 -18.50 7.85
CA GLY A 232 -15.04 -19.29 7.96
C GLY A 232 -14.19 -19.15 6.71
N PHE A 233 -13.06 -19.83 6.69
CA PHE A 233 -12.19 -19.87 5.53
C PHE A 233 -11.57 -21.25 5.35
N SER A 234 -10.98 -21.47 4.20
CA SER A 234 -10.22 -22.68 3.91
C SER A 234 -8.85 -22.36 3.36
N LEU A 235 -7.89 -23.23 3.64
CA LEU A 235 -6.53 -23.17 3.09
C LEU A 235 -6.19 -24.51 2.46
N THR A 236 -5.85 -24.50 1.17
CA THR A 236 -5.39 -25.69 0.45
C THR A 236 -3.88 -25.71 0.37
N ILE A 237 -3.29 -26.85 0.74
CA ILE A 237 -1.85 -27.08 0.84
C ILE A 237 -1.50 -28.32 0.04
N ASP A 238 -0.33 -28.31 -0.63
CA ASP A 238 0.21 -29.49 -1.29
C ASP A 238 0.73 -30.48 -0.23
N GLU A 239 0.15 -31.69 -0.17
CA GLU A 239 0.45 -32.71 0.84
C GLU A 239 1.94 -33.09 0.82
N SER A 240 2.59 -33.08 -0.35
CA SER A 240 4.02 -33.38 -0.48
C SER A 240 4.92 -32.35 0.23
N LYS A 241 4.40 -31.13 0.44
CA LYS A 241 5.07 -30.08 1.22
C LYS A 241 4.73 -30.17 2.71
N ILE A 242 3.60 -30.78 3.07
CA ILE A 242 3.24 -31.09 4.45
C ILE A 242 4.15 -32.16 5.03
N ASP A 243 4.49 -33.20 4.26
CA ASP A 243 5.49 -34.19 4.68
C ASP A 243 6.85 -33.56 4.94
N LYS A 244 7.24 -32.53 4.18
CA LYS A 244 8.45 -31.74 4.46
C LYS A 244 8.32 -30.90 5.73
N LEU A 245 7.11 -30.48 6.12
CA LEU A 245 6.83 -29.88 7.42
C LEU A 245 6.91 -30.91 8.57
N HIS A 246 6.60 -32.19 8.32
CA HIS A 246 6.59 -33.26 9.34
C HIS A 246 7.90 -34.07 9.47
N LEU A 247 8.68 -34.25 8.39
CA LEU A 247 9.89 -35.08 8.35
C LEU A 247 11.15 -34.29 8.71
N GLY A 248 11.25 -33.92 9.98
CA GLY A 248 12.57 -33.88 10.63
C GLY A 248 12.93 -35.30 11.04
N GLN A 249 13.72 -36.02 10.23
CA GLN A 249 14.39 -37.20 10.76
C GLN A 249 15.25 -36.79 11.96
N SER A 250 15.14 -37.58 13.02
CA SER A 250 15.69 -37.42 14.37
C SER A 250 17.23 -37.40 14.47
N GLY A 251 17.94 -36.84 13.48
CA GLY A 251 19.41 -36.88 13.38
C GLY A 251 20.09 -35.56 13.04
N SER A 252 19.36 -34.50 12.66
CA SER A 252 19.94 -33.16 12.51
C SER A 252 18.92 -32.11 12.96
N VAL A 253 19.30 -31.27 13.93
CA VAL A 253 18.45 -30.19 14.45
C VAL A 253 18.41 -29.06 13.43
N GLN A 254 17.69 -29.24 12.33
CA GLN A 254 17.40 -28.13 11.43
C GLN A 254 16.39 -27.21 12.13
N LYS A 255 16.88 -26.09 12.67
CA LYS A 255 16.06 -25.08 13.33
C LYS A 255 15.16 -24.43 12.28
N TRP A 256 13.86 -24.66 12.36
CA TRP A 256 12.90 -24.06 11.44
C TRP A 256 12.79 -22.55 11.68
N PRO A 257 12.61 -21.75 10.61
CA PRO A 257 12.32 -20.34 10.77
C PRO A 257 11.03 -20.10 11.56
N ARG A 258 10.96 -18.98 12.28
CA ARG A 258 9.89 -18.68 13.25
C ARG A 258 8.49 -18.83 12.65
N TYR A 259 8.20 -18.12 11.56
CA TYR A 259 6.85 -18.12 10.97
C TYR A 259 6.46 -19.47 10.36
N LEU A 260 7.38 -20.23 9.76
CA LEU A 260 7.06 -21.58 9.28
C LEU A 260 6.81 -22.57 10.42
N SER A 261 7.50 -22.39 11.55
CA SER A 261 7.26 -23.18 12.76
C SER A 261 5.87 -22.91 13.34
N LEU A 262 5.49 -21.63 13.41
CA LEU A 262 4.16 -21.20 13.86
C LEU A 262 3.06 -21.72 12.92
N PHE A 263 3.28 -21.62 11.61
CA PHE A 263 2.35 -22.13 10.59
C PHE A 263 2.14 -23.64 10.75
N ARG A 264 3.22 -24.39 10.96
CA ARG A 264 3.17 -25.84 11.23
C ARG A 264 2.39 -26.16 12.50
N GLN A 265 2.68 -25.46 13.61
CA GLN A 265 1.98 -25.67 14.89
C GLN A 265 0.48 -25.42 14.72
N TRP A 266 0.12 -24.34 14.01
CA TRP A 266 -1.26 -24.00 13.72
C TRP A 266 -1.99 -25.02 12.84
N LEU A 267 -1.36 -25.54 11.79
CA LEU A 267 -1.97 -26.62 11.01
C LEU A 267 -2.13 -27.92 11.82
N GLY A 268 -1.16 -28.21 12.71
CA GLY A 268 -1.19 -29.36 13.59
C GLY A 268 -2.39 -29.35 14.55
N SER A 269 -2.75 -28.19 15.11
CA SER A 269 -3.94 -28.06 15.97
C SER A 269 -5.25 -28.26 15.22
N THR A 270 -5.26 -28.01 13.91
CA THR A 270 -6.48 -28.00 13.07
C THR A 270 -6.57 -29.21 12.14
N TRP A 271 -5.72 -30.21 12.35
CA TRP A 271 -5.55 -31.36 11.44
C TRP A 271 -6.82 -32.20 11.26
N LYS A 272 -7.64 -32.32 12.31
CA LYS A 272 -8.90 -33.08 12.28
C LYS A 272 -9.98 -32.42 11.43
N GLU A 273 -9.86 -31.11 11.17
CA GLU A 273 -10.79 -30.30 10.36
C GLU A 273 -10.19 -30.09 8.96
N SER A 274 -9.74 -31.18 8.33
CA SER A 274 -9.19 -31.14 6.98
C SER A 274 -9.73 -32.27 6.09
N SER A 275 -9.82 -32.00 4.79
CA SER A 275 -10.15 -32.98 3.76
C SER A 275 -8.96 -33.16 2.82
N VAL A 276 -8.82 -34.36 2.23
CA VAL A 276 -7.77 -34.66 1.26
C VAL A 276 -8.41 -34.99 -0.07
N ALA A 277 -7.93 -34.35 -1.13
CA ALA A 277 -8.38 -34.59 -2.50
C ALA A 277 -7.17 -34.75 -3.44
N ILE A 278 -7.34 -35.58 -4.47
CA ILE A 278 -6.36 -35.71 -5.55
C ILE A 278 -6.79 -34.74 -6.65
N ARG A 279 -6.00 -33.69 -6.91
CA ARG A 279 -6.23 -32.80 -8.06
C ARG A 279 -5.42 -33.28 -9.26
N HIS A 280 -6.13 -33.53 -10.35
CA HIS A 280 -5.53 -33.78 -11.66
C HIS A 280 -5.31 -32.44 -12.37
N SER A 281 -4.09 -32.21 -12.88
CA SER A 281 -3.80 -31.04 -13.70
C SER A 281 -4.26 -31.31 -15.14
N SER A 282 -4.86 -30.30 -15.78
CA SER A 282 -5.17 -30.29 -17.22
C SER A 282 -3.92 -30.34 -18.10
N ASP A 283 -2.75 -30.03 -17.54
CA ASP A 283 -1.52 -29.73 -18.30
C ASP A 283 -0.56 -30.93 -18.34
N GLY A 284 -1.05 -32.14 -18.07
CA GLY A 284 -0.27 -33.37 -18.10
C GLY A 284 0.73 -33.56 -16.95
N GLN A 285 0.71 -32.68 -15.94
CA GLN A 285 1.48 -32.88 -14.71
C GLN A 285 0.91 -34.04 -13.87
N PRO A 286 1.76 -34.76 -13.11
CA PRO A 286 1.29 -35.82 -12.23
C PRO A 286 0.25 -35.27 -11.23
N PRO A 287 -0.76 -36.08 -10.87
CA PRO A 287 -1.78 -35.68 -9.92
C PRO A 287 -1.13 -35.28 -8.59
N ARG A 288 -1.56 -34.15 -8.04
CA ARG A 288 -1.05 -33.67 -6.75
C ARG A 288 -2.08 -33.97 -5.67
N VAL A 289 -1.61 -34.52 -4.56
CA VAL A 289 -2.43 -34.69 -3.37
C VAL A 289 -2.50 -33.32 -2.68
N GLN A 290 -3.69 -32.81 -2.50
CA GLN A 290 -3.94 -31.55 -1.81
C GLN A 290 -4.78 -31.79 -0.57
N ARG A 291 -4.44 -31.11 0.50
CA ARG A 291 -5.21 -31.08 1.74
C ARG A 291 -5.78 -29.70 1.95
N THR A 292 -7.09 -29.65 2.16
CA THR A 292 -7.81 -28.42 2.48
C THR A 292 -8.16 -28.43 3.95
N PHE A 293 -7.64 -27.46 4.68
CA PHE A 293 -7.98 -27.18 6.07
C PHE A 293 -9.16 -26.22 6.10
N TYR A 294 -10.13 -26.48 6.97
CA TYR A 294 -11.31 -25.64 7.15
C TYR A 294 -11.26 -24.98 8.53
N PHE A 295 -11.59 -23.70 8.58
CA PHE A 295 -11.58 -22.88 9.79
C PHE A 295 -12.94 -22.22 9.90
N SER A 296 -13.76 -22.66 10.86
CA SER A 296 -15.10 -22.12 11.08
C SER A 296 -15.11 -21.00 12.11
N LEU A 297 -15.99 -20.02 11.93
CA LEU A 297 -16.31 -18.99 12.91
C LEU A 297 -17.29 -19.55 13.95
N SER A 298 -16.89 -19.60 15.22
CA SER A 298 -17.80 -19.97 16.31
C SER A 298 -18.80 -18.83 16.56
N LYS A 299 -20.08 -19.18 16.71
CA LYS A 299 -21.15 -18.25 17.09
C LYS A 299 -21.37 -18.16 18.60
N GLU A 300 -20.69 -18.98 19.39
CA GLU A 300 -21.01 -19.20 20.81
C GLU A 300 -20.79 -17.98 21.72
N GLN A 301 -20.03 -16.97 21.27
CA GLN A 301 -19.84 -15.69 21.98
C GLN A 301 -20.37 -14.46 21.22
N ALA A 302 -21.05 -14.65 20.09
CA ALA A 302 -21.60 -13.55 19.29
C ALA A 302 -22.95 -13.08 19.89
N THR A 303 -23.07 -11.81 20.25
CA THR A 303 -24.39 -11.16 20.32
C THR A 303 -24.88 -10.91 18.88
N ASP A 304 -26.18 -10.69 18.67
CA ASP A 304 -26.77 -10.47 17.32
C ASP A 304 -26.08 -9.36 16.49
N ASP A 305 -25.34 -8.45 17.14
CA ASP A 305 -24.58 -7.35 16.54
C ASP A 305 -23.07 -7.58 16.44
N ASP A 306 -22.55 -8.69 16.96
CA ASP A 306 -21.14 -9.04 16.88
C ASP A 306 -20.91 -10.00 15.72
N TYR A 307 -20.01 -9.62 14.79
CA TYR A 307 -19.36 -10.61 13.96
C TYR A 307 -18.57 -11.49 14.92
N GLY A 308 -19.11 -12.68 15.21
CA GLY A 308 -18.56 -13.59 16.20
C GLY A 308 -17.04 -13.57 16.18
N LEU A 309 -16.45 -13.44 17.37
CA LEU A 309 -15.03 -13.69 17.49
C LEU A 309 -14.81 -15.13 17.04
N PHE A 310 -13.78 -15.40 16.22
CA PHE A 310 -13.20 -16.73 16.29
C PHE A 310 -12.85 -16.91 17.78
N ASP A 311 -13.45 -17.89 18.44
CA ASP A 311 -13.16 -18.19 19.85
C ASP A 311 -11.73 -18.72 19.96
N LYS A 312 -10.73 -17.85 19.77
CA LYS A 312 -9.29 -18.13 19.88
C LYS A 312 -8.72 -18.71 18.57
N PHE A 313 -8.67 -17.88 17.51
CA PHE A 313 -7.83 -18.17 16.35
C PHE A 313 -6.78 -17.06 16.09
N PRO A 314 -5.53 -17.41 15.76
CA PRO A 314 -4.92 -18.73 16.01
C PRO A 314 -5.08 -19.14 17.49
N PRO A 315 -5.05 -20.45 17.82
CA PRO A 315 -5.33 -20.94 19.17
C PRO A 315 -4.55 -20.17 20.23
N ASP A 316 -5.15 -20.01 21.42
CA ASP A 316 -4.65 -19.14 22.49
C ASP A 316 -3.16 -19.34 22.80
N ASP A 317 -2.63 -20.54 22.59
CA ASP A 317 -1.23 -20.89 22.81
C ASP A 317 -0.24 -20.25 21.80
N LEU A 318 -0.70 -19.84 20.62
CA LEU A 318 0.12 -19.19 19.60
C LEU A 318 0.28 -17.69 19.82
N HIS A 319 -0.66 -17.02 20.51
CA HIS A 319 -0.64 -15.58 20.82
C HIS A 319 -0.20 -14.68 19.64
N LEU A 320 -0.62 -14.96 18.40
CA LEU A 320 -0.20 -14.17 17.25
C LEU A 320 -1.09 -12.94 17.09
N ALA A 321 -0.48 -11.77 17.22
CA ALA A 321 -1.15 -10.52 16.92
C ALA A 321 -1.47 -10.42 15.41
N PRO A 322 -2.44 -9.61 14.98
CA PRO A 322 -2.95 -9.66 13.62
C PRO A 322 -1.94 -9.56 12.46
N LEU A 323 -1.01 -8.60 12.51
CA LEU A 323 0.08 -8.49 11.55
C LEU A 323 1.07 -9.66 11.60
N GLU A 324 1.31 -10.28 12.77
CA GLU A 324 2.16 -11.48 12.87
C GLU A 324 1.51 -12.68 12.20
N PHE A 325 0.19 -12.83 12.35
CA PHE A 325 -0.57 -13.84 11.65
C PHE A 325 -0.56 -13.61 10.13
N LEU A 326 -0.71 -12.36 9.68
CA LEU A 326 -0.54 -12.00 8.26
C LEU A 326 0.87 -12.34 7.74
N ASN A 327 1.92 -12.00 8.49
CA ASN A 327 3.31 -12.36 8.12
C ASN A 327 3.46 -13.87 7.98
N MET A 328 2.89 -14.64 8.91
CA MET A 328 2.94 -16.10 8.87
C MET A 328 2.30 -16.67 7.60
N LEU A 329 1.08 -16.22 7.26
CA LEU A 329 0.38 -16.62 6.04
C LEU A 329 1.17 -16.25 4.79
N MET A 330 1.71 -15.03 4.74
CA MET A 330 2.49 -14.56 3.60
C MET A 330 3.81 -15.32 3.42
N VAL A 331 4.52 -15.67 4.50
CA VAL A 331 5.73 -16.50 4.43
C VAL A 331 5.39 -17.91 3.94
N ALA A 332 4.30 -18.50 4.42
CA ALA A 332 3.83 -19.81 3.96
C ALA A 332 3.42 -19.79 2.48
N TYR A 333 2.72 -18.74 2.04
CA TYR A 333 2.34 -18.53 0.64
C TYR A 333 3.56 -18.32 -0.27
N ARG A 334 4.49 -17.42 0.08
CA ARG A 334 5.73 -17.15 -0.69
C ARG A 334 6.64 -18.38 -0.78
N SER A 335 6.67 -19.20 0.27
CA SER A 335 7.40 -20.48 0.28
C SER A 335 6.65 -21.59 -0.49
N GLY A 336 5.45 -21.28 -1.00
CA GLY A 336 4.61 -22.15 -1.81
C GLY A 336 3.92 -23.26 -1.02
N TYR A 337 3.82 -23.18 0.31
CA TYR A 337 3.06 -24.14 1.10
C TYR A 337 1.56 -23.97 0.84
N ILE A 338 1.06 -22.73 0.90
CA ILE A 338 -0.33 -22.43 0.59
C ILE A 338 -0.49 -22.39 -0.93
N ALA A 339 -1.32 -23.28 -1.46
CA ALA A 339 -1.66 -23.36 -2.88
C ALA A 339 -2.91 -22.54 -3.21
N ASP A 340 -3.89 -22.53 -2.30
CA ASP A 340 -5.16 -21.84 -2.48
C ASP A 340 -5.73 -21.40 -1.13
N ALA A 341 -6.58 -20.38 -1.14
CA ALA A 341 -7.28 -19.87 0.02
C ALA A 341 -8.66 -19.36 -0.39
N HIS A 342 -9.68 -19.62 0.42
CA HIS A 342 -11.03 -19.12 0.17
C HIS A 342 -11.69 -18.66 1.46
N LEU A 343 -12.46 -17.57 1.39
CA LEU A 343 -13.30 -17.09 2.49
C LEU A 343 -14.76 -17.41 2.19
N GLN A 344 -15.46 -17.95 3.17
CA GLN A 344 -16.90 -18.21 3.09
C GLN A 344 -17.65 -17.20 3.94
N TYR A 345 -18.76 -16.69 3.41
CA TYR A 345 -19.62 -15.72 4.10
C TYR A 345 -21.09 -15.91 3.73
N THR A 346 -21.99 -15.35 4.52
CA THR A 346 -23.39 -15.14 4.14
C THR A 346 -23.73 -13.65 4.07
N LEU A 347 -24.85 -13.34 3.44
CA LEU A 347 -25.50 -12.03 3.60
C LEU A 347 -26.51 -12.11 4.74
N ARG A 348 -26.54 -11.10 5.63
CA ARG A 348 -27.52 -11.03 6.72
C ARG A 348 -28.95 -11.14 6.16
N GLY A 349 -29.71 -12.10 6.68
CA GLY A 349 -31.05 -12.44 6.19
C GLY A 349 -31.10 -13.46 5.06
N SER A 350 -29.96 -14.02 4.65
CA SER A 350 -29.84 -15.12 3.70
C SER A 350 -29.08 -16.30 4.29
N ASP A 351 -29.57 -17.52 4.04
CA ASP A 351 -28.88 -18.76 4.39
C ASP A 351 -27.95 -19.26 3.27
N HIS A 352 -27.82 -18.49 2.18
CA HIS A 352 -26.93 -18.85 1.08
C HIS A 352 -25.48 -18.53 1.43
N VAL A 353 -24.64 -19.57 1.40
CA VAL A 353 -23.20 -19.46 1.59
C VAL A 353 -22.57 -19.03 0.27
N LEU A 354 -21.79 -17.96 0.33
CA LEU A 354 -21.04 -17.38 -0.77
C LEU A 354 -19.54 -17.53 -0.49
N GLU A 355 -18.74 -17.52 -1.55
CA GLU A 355 -17.28 -17.51 -1.50
C GLU A 355 -16.75 -16.12 -1.88
N ASP A 356 -15.49 -15.84 -1.53
CA ASP A 356 -14.84 -14.54 -1.77
C ASP A 356 -14.95 -14.02 -3.21
N GLY A 357 -15.00 -14.92 -4.20
CA GLY A 357 -15.18 -14.57 -5.61
C GLY A 357 -16.53 -13.93 -5.96
N GLU A 358 -17.53 -13.97 -5.06
CA GLU A 358 -18.84 -13.35 -5.23
C GLU A 358 -18.88 -11.89 -4.74
N LEU A 359 -17.82 -11.41 -4.07
CA LEU A 359 -17.68 -10.00 -3.73
C LEU A 359 -17.33 -9.19 -4.98
N SER A 360 -17.90 -7.99 -5.09
CA SER A 360 -17.44 -7.07 -6.14
C SER A 360 -15.98 -6.67 -5.91
N ASP A 361 -15.24 -6.41 -6.99
CA ASP A 361 -13.83 -5.97 -6.92
C ASP A 361 -13.64 -4.80 -5.95
N GLY A 362 -14.59 -3.86 -5.94
CA GLY A 362 -14.59 -2.74 -5.04
C GLY A 362 -14.73 -3.14 -3.57
N GLU A 363 -15.71 -4.00 -3.22
CA GLU A 363 -15.93 -4.47 -1.84
C GLU A 363 -14.70 -5.20 -1.33
N TRP A 364 -14.17 -6.10 -2.17
CA TRP A 364 -12.95 -6.86 -1.91
C TRP A 364 -11.76 -5.95 -1.60
N LEU A 365 -11.46 -5.02 -2.52
CA LEU A 365 -10.31 -4.14 -2.40
C LEU A 365 -10.46 -3.14 -1.25
N TRP A 366 -11.67 -2.68 -0.97
CA TRP A 366 -11.95 -1.83 0.19
C TRP A 366 -11.64 -2.56 1.50
N LEU A 367 -12.20 -3.76 1.69
CA LEU A 367 -11.96 -4.58 2.89
C LEU A 367 -10.47 -4.90 3.06
N CYS A 368 -9.77 -5.25 1.98
CA CYS A 368 -8.36 -5.61 2.05
C CYS A 368 -7.45 -4.39 2.31
N ARG A 369 -7.64 -3.27 1.61
CA ARG A 369 -6.79 -2.07 1.80
C ARG A 369 -6.96 -1.49 3.20
N MET A 370 -8.21 -1.34 3.65
CA MET A 370 -8.51 -0.83 4.99
C MET A 370 -8.20 -1.85 6.08
N GLY A 371 -8.40 -3.14 5.80
CA GLY A 371 -8.00 -4.23 6.67
C GLY A 371 -6.50 -4.19 6.95
N LEU A 372 -5.69 -3.96 5.92
CA LEU A 372 -4.23 -3.85 6.05
C LEU A 372 -3.83 -2.72 7.02
N VAL A 373 -4.49 -1.56 6.94
CA VAL A 373 -4.25 -0.42 7.85
C VAL A 373 -4.73 -0.73 9.27
N LEU A 374 -5.79 -1.51 9.43
CA LEU A 374 -6.29 -1.93 10.74
C LEU A 374 -5.36 -2.97 11.40
N LEU A 375 -4.81 -3.91 10.63
CA LEU A 375 -3.96 -5.01 11.14
C LEU A 375 -2.66 -4.52 11.80
N VAL A 376 -2.16 -3.34 11.44
CA VAL A 376 -0.93 -2.77 12.00
C VAL A 376 -1.11 -2.08 13.35
N GLN A 377 -2.34 -1.93 13.86
CA GLN A 377 -2.62 -1.30 15.16
C GLN A 377 -2.14 -2.18 16.33
N GLN A 378 -0.84 -2.19 16.58
CA GLN A 378 -0.18 -2.98 17.62
C GLN A 378 0.89 -2.13 18.30
N GLU A 379 0.98 -2.19 19.63
CA GLU A 379 1.90 -1.32 20.39
C GLU A 379 3.38 -1.46 20.00
N SER A 380 3.81 -2.65 19.56
CA SER A 380 5.20 -2.88 19.15
C SER A 380 5.48 -2.47 17.70
N ILE A 381 4.48 -2.01 16.96
CA ILE A 381 4.57 -1.74 15.54
C ILE A 381 4.26 -0.27 15.32
N ASP A 382 5.32 0.53 15.32
CA ASP A 382 5.29 1.91 14.88
C ASP A 382 6.10 2.05 13.59
N ASN A 383 6.26 3.26 13.03
CA ASN A 383 7.14 3.50 11.89
C ASN A 383 6.91 2.56 10.68
N VAL A 384 5.64 2.34 10.33
CA VAL A 384 5.27 1.58 9.13
C VAL A 384 5.20 2.51 7.92
N LEU A 385 5.76 2.06 6.80
CA LEU A 385 5.69 2.73 5.51
C LEU A 385 4.64 2.06 4.62
N PHE A 386 3.54 2.75 4.37
CA PHE A 386 2.49 2.33 3.44
C PHE A 386 2.77 2.89 2.04
N LEU A 387 2.75 2.00 1.04
CA LEU A 387 2.99 2.30 -0.35
C LEU A 387 1.75 1.88 -1.17
N PHE A 388 0.79 2.80 -1.31
CA PHE A 388 -0.44 2.59 -2.06
C PHE A 388 -0.29 3.12 -3.49
N ASP A 389 -0.40 2.23 -4.48
CA ASP A 389 -0.43 2.61 -5.90
C ASP A 389 -1.82 2.38 -6.49
N GLU A 390 -2.44 3.48 -6.92
CA GLU A 390 -3.81 3.55 -7.44
C GLU A 390 -4.87 2.91 -6.51
N PRO A 391 -4.90 3.26 -5.20
CA PRO A 391 -5.85 2.66 -4.26
C PRO A 391 -7.30 3.09 -4.49
N ASP A 392 -7.56 4.02 -5.40
CA ASP A 392 -8.90 4.45 -5.81
C ASP A 392 -9.51 3.57 -6.91
N VAL A 393 -8.71 2.74 -7.58
CA VAL A 393 -9.21 1.88 -8.68
C VAL A 393 -10.20 0.86 -8.12
N PHE A 394 -11.29 0.66 -8.88
CA PHE A 394 -12.49 -0.13 -8.56
C PHE A 394 -13.35 0.38 -7.39
N LEU A 395 -12.94 1.44 -6.68
CA LEU A 395 -13.76 2.02 -5.62
C LEU A 395 -14.85 2.91 -6.20
N ASN A 396 -16.05 2.81 -5.61
CA ASN A 396 -17.12 3.78 -5.86
C ASN A 396 -16.82 5.11 -5.15
N GLU A 397 -17.52 6.18 -5.52
CA GLU A 397 -17.29 7.51 -4.97
C GLU A 397 -17.50 7.57 -3.44
N SER A 398 -18.45 6.82 -2.89
CA SER A 398 -18.73 6.77 -1.44
C SER A 398 -17.53 6.28 -0.64
N TRP A 399 -16.80 5.29 -1.14
CA TRP A 399 -15.59 4.81 -0.47
C TRP A 399 -14.38 5.69 -0.71
N ILE A 400 -14.25 6.31 -1.88
CA ILE A 400 -13.18 7.30 -2.12
C ILE A 400 -13.32 8.46 -1.11
N MET A 401 -14.54 8.94 -0.86
CA MET A 401 -14.83 9.97 0.14
C MET A 401 -14.50 9.55 1.58
N LYS A 402 -14.55 8.24 1.88
CA LYS A 402 -14.21 7.73 3.22
C LYS A 402 -12.76 7.32 3.36
N PHE A 403 -11.99 7.28 2.27
CA PHE A 403 -10.67 6.66 2.27
C PHE A 403 -9.74 7.31 3.30
N VAL A 404 -9.60 8.64 3.27
CA VAL A 404 -8.75 9.37 4.21
C VAL A 404 -9.34 9.33 5.61
N GLU A 405 -10.67 9.46 5.75
CA GLU A 405 -11.36 9.31 7.04
C GLU A 405 -11.03 7.97 7.74
N GLU A 406 -11.06 6.87 7.01
CA GLU A 406 -10.71 5.55 7.54
C GLU A 406 -9.22 5.44 7.90
N LEU A 407 -8.32 6.10 7.15
CA LEU A 407 -6.91 6.16 7.55
C LEU A 407 -6.75 6.83 8.92
N TYR A 408 -7.40 7.97 9.16
CA TYR A 408 -7.39 8.63 10.47
C TYR A 408 -7.99 7.73 11.55
N ARG A 409 -9.16 7.16 11.28
CA ARG A 409 -9.84 6.29 12.23
C ARG A 409 -9.01 5.09 12.63
N PHE A 410 -8.34 4.45 11.66
CA PHE A 410 -7.50 3.28 11.92
C PHE A 410 -6.11 3.67 12.42
N GLY A 411 -5.60 4.85 12.09
CA GLY A 411 -4.34 5.36 12.66
C GLY A 411 -4.45 5.75 14.13
N ASN A 412 -5.64 6.14 14.58
CA ASN A 412 -5.90 6.57 15.95
C ASN A 412 -5.93 5.37 16.91
N VAL A 413 -5.08 5.28 17.92
CA VAL A 413 -5.02 4.16 18.86
C VAL A 413 -4.87 4.66 20.30
N PRO A 414 -5.27 3.85 21.31
CA PRO A 414 -4.93 4.13 22.69
C PRO A 414 -3.41 4.05 22.89
N ILE A 415 -2.79 5.15 23.34
CA ILE A 415 -1.36 5.24 23.67
C ILE A 415 -1.22 5.49 25.17
N PHE A 416 -0.37 4.70 25.83
CA PHE A 416 -0.07 4.89 27.24
C PHE A 416 0.91 6.04 27.44
N ASN A 417 0.51 7.09 28.15
CA ASN A 417 1.32 8.29 28.40
C ASN A 417 2.15 8.23 29.70
N GLY A 418 2.11 7.11 30.42
CA GLY A 418 2.74 6.93 31.74
C GLY A 418 1.78 6.94 32.92
N SER A 419 0.58 7.52 32.76
CA SER A 419 -0.48 7.53 33.79
C SER A 419 -1.79 6.92 33.31
N GLU A 420 -2.17 7.15 32.07
CA GLU A 420 -3.43 6.69 31.48
C GLU A 420 -3.27 6.41 29.98
N TYR A 421 -4.26 5.74 29.40
CA TYR A 421 -4.35 5.59 27.95
C TYR A 421 -5.11 6.79 27.37
N ILE A 422 -4.50 7.45 26.40
CA ILE A 422 -5.10 8.56 25.66
C ILE A 422 -5.20 8.21 24.18
N ASP A 423 -6.12 8.85 23.47
CA ASP A 423 -6.18 8.75 22.03
C ASP A 423 -4.94 9.42 21.41
N GLY A 424 -4.23 8.68 20.57
CA GLY A 424 -3.07 9.17 19.84
C GLY A 424 -2.97 8.52 18.48
N TYR A 425 -1.95 8.86 17.70
CA TYR A 425 -1.75 8.32 16.36
C TYR A 425 -0.40 7.64 16.26
N MET A 426 -0.37 6.50 15.58
CA MET A 426 0.89 5.84 15.23
C MET A 426 1.70 6.71 14.27
N ASN A 427 3.03 6.64 14.34
CA ASN A 427 3.93 7.37 13.47
C ASN A 427 4.13 6.63 12.12
N HIS A 428 3.04 6.21 11.50
CA HIS A 428 3.06 5.62 10.16
C HIS A 428 3.13 6.69 9.07
N GLU A 429 3.68 6.33 7.92
CA GLU A 429 3.73 7.20 6.74
C GLU A 429 3.02 6.53 5.56
N TYR A 430 2.21 7.31 4.84
CA TYR A 430 1.42 6.84 3.71
C TYR A 430 1.82 7.56 2.43
N PHE A 431 2.33 6.82 1.45
CA PHE A 431 2.42 7.28 0.06
C PHE A 431 1.23 6.76 -0.72
N ILE A 432 0.49 7.66 -1.34
CA ILE A 432 -0.69 7.35 -2.14
C ILE A 432 -0.50 7.93 -3.53
N ALA A 433 -0.17 7.08 -4.51
CA ALA A 433 -0.20 7.46 -5.91
C ALA A 433 -1.63 7.32 -6.43
N THR A 434 -2.21 8.42 -6.91
CA THR A 434 -3.61 8.42 -7.37
C THR A 434 -3.83 9.34 -8.55
N HIS A 435 -4.92 9.08 -9.27
CA HIS A 435 -5.49 9.97 -10.28
C HIS A 435 -6.83 10.57 -9.83
N SER A 436 -7.34 10.18 -8.67
CA SER A 436 -8.63 10.63 -8.14
C SER A 436 -8.53 12.04 -7.59
N THR A 437 -9.17 12.98 -8.30
CA THR A 437 -9.38 14.35 -7.81
C THR A 437 -10.30 14.39 -6.59
N LEU A 438 -11.12 13.36 -6.39
CA LEU A 438 -12.03 13.28 -5.25
C LEU A 438 -11.27 12.92 -3.98
N LEU A 439 -10.29 12.02 -4.05
CA LEU A 439 -9.41 11.72 -2.92
C LEU A 439 -8.65 12.97 -2.43
N LEU A 440 -8.30 13.86 -3.38
CA LEU A 440 -7.56 15.09 -3.08
C LEU A 440 -8.39 16.14 -2.35
N THR A 441 -9.72 16.01 -2.26
CA THR A 441 -10.53 16.94 -1.47
C THR A 441 -10.23 16.81 0.02
N ASP A 442 -9.69 15.68 0.48
CA ASP A 442 -9.25 15.48 1.86
C ASP A 442 -7.73 15.72 2.02
N ALA A 443 -7.01 16.01 0.94
CA ALA A 443 -5.57 16.18 0.95
C ALA A 443 -5.18 17.62 1.28
N MET A 444 -4.23 17.78 2.20
CA MET A 444 -3.64 19.10 2.45
C MET A 444 -2.65 19.49 1.35
N ARG A 445 -2.42 20.81 1.22
CA ARG A 445 -1.42 21.34 0.29
C ARG A 445 -0.01 20.82 0.59
N SER A 446 0.37 20.71 1.87
CA SER A 446 1.65 20.14 2.34
C SER A 446 1.83 18.67 1.96
N GLN A 447 0.74 17.97 1.68
CA GLN A 447 0.71 16.53 1.43
C GLN A 447 0.68 16.19 -0.07
N THR A 448 0.49 17.16 -0.96
CA THR A 448 0.16 16.87 -2.36
C THR A 448 1.27 17.31 -3.33
N TYR A 449 1.70 16.39 -4.20
CA TYR A 449 2.84 16.56 -5.09
C TYR A 449 2.49 16.15 -6.53
N VAL A 450 2.69 17.06 -7.48
CA VAL A 450 2.39 16.87 -8.91
C VAL A 450 3.62 16.43 -9.67
N PHE A 451 3.49 15.31 -10.38
CA PHE A 451 4.46 14.73 -11.27
C PHE A 451 4.12 15.09 -12.71
N HIS A 452 5.09 15.64 -13.41
CA HIS A 452 4.95 15.98 -14.82
C HIS A 452 6.21 15.62 -15.60
N LYS A 453 6.01 15.43 -16.91
CA LYS A 453 7.08 15.22 -17.88
C LYS A 453 7.55 16.58 -18.36
N SER A 454 8.84 16.85 -18.18
CA SER A 454 9.55 18.02 -18.69
C SER A 454 10.38 17.60 -19.91
N LEU A 455 10.37 18.43 -20.96
CA LEU A 455 11.18 18.19 -22.15
C LEU A 455 12.48 18.96 -21.99
N ASN A 456 13.60 18.24 -21.91
CA ASN A 456 14.91 18.86 -21.81
C ASN A 456 15.62 18.72 -23.17
N GLU A 457 15.98 19.85 -23.79
CA GLU A 457 16.51 19.92 -25.17
C GLU A 457 17.76 19.06 -25.39
N GLN A 458 18.48 18.71 -24.33
CA GLN A 458 19.73 17.93 -24.39
C GLN A 458 19.60 16.46 -23.91
N ASN A 459 18.57 16.10 -23.13
CA ASN A 459 18.51 14.81 -22.40
C ASN A 459 17.20 14.02 -22.57
N GLY A 460 16.31 14.46 -23.47
CA GLY A 460 15.01 13.82 -23.67
C GLY A 460 13.99 14.20 -22.59
N VAL A 461 13.03 13.30 -22.33
CA VAL A 461 11.98 13.53 -21.32
C VAL A 461 12.54 13.29 -19.91
N THR A 462 12.50 14.31 -19.06
CA THR A 462 12.79 14.23 -17.62
C THR A 462 11.49 14.21 -16.81
N ILE A 463 11.52 13.57 -15.65
CA ILE A 463 10.42 13.62 -14.69
C ILE A 463 10.76 14.63 -13.61
N GLU A 464 9.83 15.56 -13.39
CA GLU A 464 9.91 16.56 -12.33
C GLU A 464 8.68 16.39 -11.42
N ALA A 465 8.87 16.66 -10.13
CA ALA A 465 7.79 16.70 -9.17
C ALA A 465 7.91 17.94 -8.30
N GLU A 466 6.77 18.57 -8.03
CA GLU A 466 6.69 19.75 -7.19
C GLU A 466 5.46 19.68 -6.29
N GLN A 467 5.52 20.35 -5.15
CA GLN A 467 4.36 20.51 -4.29
C GLN A 467 3.30 21.35 -5.01
N VAL A 468 2.01 21.01 -4.85
CA VAL A 468 0.93 21.81 -5.42
C VAL A 468 0.98 23.25 -4.92
N ASN A 469 0.78 24.20 -5.84
CA ASN A 469 0.77 25.64 -5.55
C ASN A 469 -0.60 26.15 -5.04
N MET A 470 -1.61 25.28 -4.95
CA MET A 470 -2.97 25.59 -4.52
C MET A 470 -3.40 24.72 -3.34
N PRO A 471 -4.22 25.24 -2.42
CA PRO A 471 -4.94 24.41 -1.45
C PRO A 471 -5.93 23.46 -2.14
N THR A 472 -5.92 22.19 -1.73
CA THR A 472 -6.82 21.13 -2.21
C THR A 472 -7.85 20.69 -1.18
N PHE A 473 -7.55 20.86 0.12
CA PHE A 473 -8.43 20.48 1.22
C PHE A 473 -9.77 21.22 1.14
N ALA A 474 -10.86 20.45 1.19
CA ALA A 474 -12.25 20.89 1.02
C ALA A 474 -12.53 21.65 -0.29
N ALA A 475 -11.66 21.56 -1.31
CA ALA A 475 -11.88 22.22 -2.59
C ALA A 475 -12.84 21.42 -3.48
N ASP A 476 -13.54 22.12 -4.38
CA ASP A 476 -14.42 21.47 -5.36
C ASP A 476 -13.60 20.61 -6.35
N ARG A 477 -14.13 19.42 -6.65
CA ARG A 477 -13.48 18.45 -7.56
C ARG A 477 -13.18 19.05 -8.94
N ALA A 478 -14.09 19.85 -9.48
CA ALA A 478 -13.93 20.44 -10.80
C ALA A 478 -12.85 21.54 -10.82
N GLU A 479 -12.61 22.20 -9.68
CA GLU A 479 -11.54 23.18 -9.52
C GLU A 479 -10.17 22.51 -9.40
N ILE A 480 -10.07 21.46 -8.58
CA ILE A 480 -8.87 20.61 -8.47
C ILE A 480 -8.49 20.07 -9.85
N SER A 481 -9.47 19.50 -10.55
CA SER A 481 -9.27 18.96 -11.90
C SER A 481 -8.80 20.03 -12.89
N ALA A 482 -9.46 21.19 -12.90
CA ALA A 482 -9.16 22.28 -13.83
C ALA A 482 -7.74 22.82 -13.65
N ARG A 483 -7.28 22.96 -12.41
CA ARG A 483 -5.97 23.54 -12.11
C ARG A 483 -4.83 22.53 -12.29
N LEU A 484 -4.99 21.30 -11.80
CA LEU A 484 -3.92 20.30 -11.81
C LEU A 484 -3.75 19.62 -13.18
N PHE A 485 -4.83 19.51 -13.95
CA PHE A 485 -4.82 18.89 -15.27
C PHE A 485 -5.18 19.90 -16.36
N THR A 486 -4.72 21.14 -16.24
CA THR A 486 -5.04 22.31 -17.10
C THR A 486 -4.94 22.04 -18.61
N LYS A 487 -4.14 21.04 -19.04
CA LYS A 487 -4.04 20.59 -20.44
C LYS A 487 -5.19 19.69 -20.91
N ARG A 488 -6.09 19.27 -20.03
CA ARG A 488 -7.24 18.43 -20.35
C ARG A 488 -8.50 19.27 -20.53
N ASN A 489 -9.25 18.90 -21.55
CA ASN A 489 -10.55 19.49 -21.82
C ASN A 489 -11.52 19.02 -20.74
N ARG A 490 -12.25 19.96 -20.13
CA ARG A 490 -13.26 19.67 -19.10
C ARG A 490 -14.45 18.86 -19.65
N THR A 491 -14.61 18.85 -20.97
CA THR A 491 -15.65 18.15 -21.70
C THR A 491 -15.08 17.05 -22.58
N GLY A 492 -15.81 15.92 -22.68
CA GLY A 492 -15.39 14.76 -23.47
C GLY A 492 -15.23 15.09 -24.96
N ASN A 493 -14.34 14.36 -25.64
CA ASN A 493 -13.99 14.62 -27.03
C ASN A 493 -15.20 14.57 -27.98
N TYR A 494 -16.15 13.65 -27.75
CA TYR A 494 -17.39 13.58 -28.55
C TYR A 494 -18.25 14.84 -28.40
N ALA A 495 -18.55 15.23 -27.15
CA ALA A 495 -19.33 16.44 -26.85
C ALA A 495 -18.66 17.66 -27.46
N ARG A 496 -17.34 17.78 -27.32
CA ARG A 496 -16.56 18.87 -27.90
C ARG A 496 -16.64 18.92 -29.42
N GLN A 497 -16.46 17.78 -30.09
CA GLN A 497 -16.59 17.71 -31.55
C GLN A 497 -18.00 18.08 -32.00
N ARG A 498 -19.03 17.65 -31.26
CA ARG A 498 -20.43 17.97 -31.54
C ARG A 498 -20.71 19.47 -31.38
N ILE A 499 -20.29 20.05 -30.26
CA ILE A 499 -20.37 21.49 -29.96
C ILE A 499 -19.67 22.30 -31.05
N ASN A 500 -18.43 21.96 -31.39
CA ASN A 500 -17.66 22.66 -32.42
C ASN A 500 -18.29 22.56 -33.82
N ARG A 501 -18.97 21.44 -34.15
CA ARG A 501 -19.70 21.32 -35.43
C ARG A 501 -20.91 22.26 -35.48
N VAL A 502 -21.69 22.34 -34.40
CA VAL A 502 -22.87 23.22 -34.33
C VAL A 502 -22.47 24.70 -34.27
N ILE A 503 -21.42 25.04 -33.53
CA ILE A 503 -20.85 26.40 -33.54
C ILE A 503 -20.43 26.80 -34.96
N LYS A 504 -19.81 25.88 -35.71
CA LYS A 504 -19.40 26.14 -37.10
C LYS A 504 -20.57 26.25 -38.08
N SER A 505 -21.67 25.52 -37.87
CA SER A 505 -22.82 25.58 -38.76
C SER A 505 -23.62 26.88 -38.62
N LYS A 506 -23.49 27.58 -37.48
CA LYS A 506 -24.24 28.83 -37.16
C LYS A 506 -25.76 28.70 -37.36
N SER A 507 -26.31 27.49 -37.32
CA SER A 507 -27.74 27.23 -37.46
C SER A 507 -28.43 27.44 -36.11
N ILE A 508 -29.30 28.44 -36.01
CA ILE A 508 -30.06 28.74 -34.77
C ILE A 508 -30.92 27.54 -34.36
N ALA A 509 -31.51 26.83 -35.32
CA ALA A 509 -32.30 25.63 -35.05
C ALA A 509 -31.45 24.51 -34.42
N ASP A 510 -30.22 24.31 -34.91
CA ASP A 510 -29.32 23.29 -34.36
C ASP A 510 -28.71 23.73 -33.01
N LEU A 511 -28.47 25.03 -32.83
CA LEU A 511 -28.06 25.63 -31.55
C LEU A 511 -29.12 25.38 -30.48
N ASN A 512 -30.39 25.70 -30.75
CA ASN A 512 -31.49 25.49 -29.81
C ASN A 512 -31.65 24.02 -29.41
N LYS A 513 -31.57 23.10 -30.39
CA LYS A 513 -31.60 21.65 -30.12
C LYS A 513 -30.44 21.22 -29.23
N LEU A 514 -29.23 21.71 -29.50
CA LEU A 514 -28.06 21.32 -28.71
C LEU A 514 -28.06 21.94 -27.31
N ILE A 515 -28.46 23.20 -27.15
CA ILE A 515 -28.56 23.89 -25.87
C ILE A 515 -29.50 23.16 -24.89
N ALA A 516 -30.57 22.55 -25.40
CA ALA A 516 -31.51 21.77 -24.58
C ALA A 516 -30.85 20.54 -23.93
N GLU A 517 -29.83 19.97 -24.58
CA GLU A 517 -29.13 18.75 -24.15
C GLU A 517 -27.83 19.05 -23.38
N VAL A 518 -27.25 20.24 -23.54
CA VAL A 518 -25.97 20.60 -22.92
C VAL A 518 -26.18 21.01 -21.45
N GLY A 519 -25.54 20.29 -20.54
CA GLY A 519 -25.53 20.60 -19.10
C GLY A 519 -24.88 21.95 -18.75
N PRO A 520 -24.98 22.40 -17.49
CA PRO A 520 -24.41 23.68 -17.06
C PRO A 520 -22.87 23.71 -17.23
N GLY A 521 -22.32 24.90 -17.50
CA GLY A 521 -20.88 25.12 -17.61
C GLY A 521 -20.46 26.02 -18.78
N TYR A 522 -19.15 26.11 -18.99
CA TYR A 522 -18.52 27.01 -19.96
C TYR A 522 -19.01 26.79 -21.40
N ASP A 523 -19.17 25.55 -21.84
CA ASP A 523 -19.60 25.26 -23.20
C ASP A 523 -21.08 25.63 -23.44
N ARG A 524 -21.95 25.53 -22.43
CA ARG A 524 -23.34 26.02 -22.52
C ARG A 524 -23.37 27.53 -22.66
N PHE A 525 -22.60 28.24 -21.84
CA PHE A 525 -22.47 29.70 -21.92
C PHE A 525 -22.03 30.14 -23.33
N ARG A 526 -21.05 29.46 -23.92
CA ARG A 526 -20.60 29.75 -25.30
C ARG A 526 -21.71 29.56 -26.34
N LEU A 527 -22.51 28.51 -26.22
CA LEU A 527 -23.62 28.25 -27.15
C LEU A 527 -24.72 29.30 -27.01
N GLU A 528 -25.08 29.66 -25.78
CA GLU A 528 -26.08 30.70 -25.50
C GLU A 528 -25.64 32.07 -26.02
N HIS A 529 -24.38 32.45 -25.76
CA HIS A 529 -23.82 33.70 -26.29
C HIS A 529 -23.86 33.74 -27.82
N LEU A 530 -23.48 32.64 -28.48
CA LEU A 530 -23.53 32.55 -29.94
C LEU A 530 -24.96 32.61 -30.48
N ARG A 531 -25.92 32.00 -29.78
CA ARG A 531 -27.34 32.05 -30.14
C ARG A 531 -27.85 33.50 -30.12
N VAL A 532 -27.61 34.21 -29.01
CA VAL A 532 -28.06 35.60 -28.84
C VAL A 532 -27.43 36.48 -29.92
N SER A 533 -26.13 36.33 -30.20
CA SER A 533 -25.47 37.12 -31.25
C SER A 533 -26.03 36.86 -32.66
N LEU A 534 -26.45 35.63 -32.97
CA LEU A 534 -27.03 35.31 -34.27
C LEU A 534 -28.48 35.81 -34.38
N GLN A 535 -29.23 35.83 -33.27
CA GLN A 535 -30.60 36.37 -33.24
C GLN A 535 -30.61 37.90 -33.40
N SER A 536 -29.69 38.61 -32.76
CA SER A 536 -29.53 40.06 -32.96
C SER A 536 -29.11 40.42 -34.39
N GLU A 537 -28.26 39.58 -35.02
CA GLU A 537 -27.88 39.75 -36.43
C GLU A 537 -29.06 39.53 -37.39
N GLU A 538 -30.00 38.63 -37.07
CA GLU A 538 -31.24 38.42 -37.86
C GLU A 538 -32.28 39.53 -37.64
N GLU A 539 -32.35 40.12 -36.44
CA GLU A 539 -33.34 41.15 -36.08
C GLU A 539 -32.89 42.58 -36.41
N GLY A 540 -31.62 42.79 -36.78
CA GLY A 540 -31.10 44.08 -37.25
C GLY A 540 -30.84 45.10 -36.14
N GLU A 541 -30.82 44.69 -34.87
CA GLU A 541 -30.48 45.54 -33.74
C GLU A 541 -28.98 45.43 -33.39
N PRO A 542 -28.29 46.54 -33.09
CA PRO A 542 -26.87 46.51 -32.74
C PRO A 542 -26.66 45.85 -31.37
N PHE A 543 -25.68 44.95 -31.31
CA PHE A 543 -25.26 44.25 -30.11
C PHE A 543 -24.47 45.21 -29.19
N ASP A 544 -25.11 45.78 -28.17
CA ASP A 544 -24.41 46.50 -27.11
C ASP A 544 -23.84 45.48 -26.11
N ALA A 545 -22.51 45.45 -26.03
CA ALA A 545 -21.75 44.64 -25.08
C ALA A 545 -21.38 45.51 -23.87
N ASP A 546 -21.98 45.21 -22.72
CA ASP A 546 -21.48 45.56 -21.38
C ASP A 546 -21.42 44.31 -20.50
#